data_AF-A0A7C6SHQ5-F1
#
_entry.id   AF-A0A7C6SHQ5-F1
#
_cell.length_a   1.000
_cell.length_b   1.000
_cell.length_c   1.000
_cell.angle_alpha   90.00
_cell.angle_beta   90.00
_cell.angle_gamma   90.00
#
_symmetry.space_group_name_H-M   'P 1'
#
loop_
_entity.id
_entity.type
_entity.pdbx_description
1 polymer ?
#
loop_
_entity_poly.entity_id
_entity_poly.type
_entity_poly.pdbx_seq_one_letter_code
_entity_poly.pdbx_strand_id
1 'polypeptide(L)' 'HQLAHALDIYPFYGSDASAALRGGNNIKAALIGPGVHASHGMERTHLKALENTYYLIWHYLAVKGAQ' A
#
# COMPACT_ATOMS: atom_id res chain seq x y z
N HIS A 1 -3.52 11.94 -10.86
CA HIS A 1 -4.77 11.19 -10.57
C HIS A 1 -5.36 11.71 -9.26
N GLN A 2 -6.69 11.85 -9.14
CA GLN A 2 -7.37 12.32 -7.93
C GLN A 2 -7.96 11.11 -7.18
N LEU A 3 -7.14 10.43 -6.38
CA LEU A 3 -7.55 9.27 -5.59
C LEU A 3 -7.67 9.65 -4.11
N ALA A 4 -8.73 9.17 -3.46
CA ALA A 4 -8.89 9.32 -2.02
C ALA A 4 -7.85 8.44 -1.31
N HIS A 5 -7.13 9.03 -0.36
CA HIS A 5 -6.13 8.33 0.43
C HIS A 5 -6.11 8.90 1.86
N ALA A 6 -5.57 8.10 2.77
CA ALA A 6 -5.22 8.52 4.12
C ALA A 6 -3.78 8.10 4.38
N LEU A 7 -3.05 8.91 5.13
CA LEU A 7 -1.74 8.52 5.63
C LEU A 7 -1.92 7.75 6.92
N ASP A 8 -1.30 6.58 7.00
CA ASP A 8 -1.29 5.76 8.19
C ASP A 8 0.15 5.63 8.70
N ILE A 9 0.37 5.86 9.99
CA ILE A 9 1.69 5.90 10.61
C ILE A 9 1.69 4.98 11.82
N TYR A 10 2.55 3.96 11.77
CA TYR A 10 2.74 3.00 12.86
C TYR A 10 4.18 3.10 13.39
N PRO A 11 4.45 3.94 14.41
CA PRO A 11 5.82 4.23 14.86
C PRO A 11 6.61 3.01 15.35
N PHE A 12 5.91 1.96 15.78
CA PHE A 12 6.51 0.77 16.39
C PHE A 12 6.38 -0.50 15.54
N TYR A 13 5.88 -0.40 14.31
CA TYR A 13 5.70 -1.55 13.43
C TYR A 13 6.73 -1.57 12.29
N GLY A 14 7.28 -2.76 12.05
CA GLY A 14 8.08 -3.03 10.85
C GLY A 14 7.19 -3.45 9.68
N SER A 15 7.73 -3.35 8.47
CA SER A 15 7.09 -3.88 7.26
C SER A 15 8.00 -4.87 6.53
N ASP A 16 7.40 -5.73 5.70
CA ASP A 16 8.14 -6.64 4.83
C ASP A 16 9.11 -5.89 3.92
N ALA A 17 8.73 -4.69 3.45
CA ALA A 17 9.60 -3.80 2.70
C ALA A 17 10.84 -3.39 3.51
N SER A 18 10.66 -3.00 4.77
CA SER A 18 11.77 -2.64 5.65
C SER A 18 12.68 -3.85 5.94
N ALA A 19 12.11 -5.04 6.06
CA ALA A 19 12.87 -6.28 6.26
C ALA A 19 13.69 -6.62 5.01
N ALA A 20 13.09 -6.53 3.82
CA ALA A 20 13.78 -6.76 2.55
C ALA A 20 14.95 -5.79 2.34
N LEU A 21 14.76 -4.50 2.65
CA LEU A 21 15.83 -3.50 2.58
C LEU A 21 16.97 -3.78 3.57
N ARG A 22 16.65 -4.11 4.82
CA ARG A 22 17.67 -4.52 5.82
C ARG A 22 18.41 -5.79 5.42
N GLY A 23 17.77 -6.67 4.66
CA GLY A 23 18.40 -7.86 4.06
C GLY A 23 19.40 -7.56 2.95
N GLY A 24 19.66 -6.29 2.61
CA GLY A 24 20.64 -5.89 1.60
C GLY A 24 20.10 -5.78 0.18
N ASN A 25 18.78 -5.86 -0.02
CA ASN A 25 18.18 -5.72 -1.35
C ASN A 25 18.20 -4.27 -1.84
N ASN A 26 18.63 -4.07 -3.09
CA ASN A 26 18.60 -2.76 -3.75
C ASN A 26 17.26 -2.53 -4.47
N ILE A 27 16.21 -2.19 -3.70
CA ILE A 27 14.85 -2.00 -4.21
C ILE A 27 14.26 -0.66 -3.77
N LYS A 28 13.30 -0.13 -4.53
CA LYS A 28 12.41 0.94 -4.08
C LYS A 28 11.09 0.32 -3.67
N ALA A 29 10.65 0.58 -2.44
CA ALA A 29 9.42 0.01 -1.90
C ALA A 29 8.49 1.13 -1.39
N ALA A 30 7.19 0.90 -1.53
CA ALA A 30 6.13 1.71 -0.95
C ALA A 30 5.15 0.77 -0.25
N LEU A 31 4.65 1.18 0.92
CA LEU A 31 3.59 0.47 1.62
C LEU A 31 2.27 1.10 1.22
N ILE A 32 1.42 0.32 0.58
CA ILE A 32 0.10 0.74 0.11
C ILE A 32 -0.90 -0.37 0.41
N GLY A 33 -2.15 0.02 0.62
CA GLY A 33 -3.23 -0.92 0.84
C GLY A 33 -4.52 -0.19 1.23
N PRO A 34 -5.65 -0.90 1.22
CA PRO A 34 -6.88 -0.36 1.78
C PRO A 34 -6.70 -0.18 3.30
N GLY A 35 -7.33 0.83 3.88
CA GLY A 35 -7.45 0.90 5.34
C GLY A 35 -8.24 -0.29 5.87
N VAL A 36 -7.68 -1.04 6.82
CA VAL A 36 -8.31 -2.23 7.43
C VAL A 36 -8.49 -2.01 8.91
N HIS A 37 -9.69 -2.29 9.41
CA HIS A 37 -9.98 -2.33 10.84
C HIS A 37 -9.88 -3.76 11.36
N ALA A 38 -9.35 -3.91 12.58
CA ALA A 38 -9.23 -5.17 13.32
C ALA A 38 -8.40 -6.24 12.56
N SER A 39 -7.23 -5.84 12.05
CA SER A 39 -6.27 -6.78 11.47
C SER A 39 -5.90 -7.91 12.44
N HIS A 40 -5.65 -9.11 11.92
CA HIS A 40 -5.42 -10.34 12.70
C HIS A 40 -6.64 -10.87 13.49
N GLY A 41 -7.85 -10.46 13.10
CA GLY A 41 -9.11 -10.96 13.65
C GLY A 41 -10.19 -11.01 12.59
N MET A 42 -11.34 -10.39 12.86
CA MET A 42 -12.36 -10.17 11.83
C MET A 42 -12.09 -8.83 11.14
N GLU A 43 -11.45 -8.91 9.99
CA GLU A 43 -11.02 -7.75 9.21
C GLU A 43 -12.20 -7.09 8.48
N ARG A 44 -12.28 -5.76 8.57
CA ARG A 44 -13.26 -4.95 7.82
C ARG A 44 -12.57 -3.82 7.07
N THR A 45 -13.07 -3.53 5.88
CA THR A 45 -12.64 -2.39 5.09
C THR A 45 -13.82 -1.76 4.36
N HIS A 46 -13.60 -0.61 3.74
CA HIS A 46 -14.57 0.04 2.88
C HIS A 46 -14.35 -0.37 1.43
N LEU A 47 -15.44 -0.62 0.70
CA LEU A 47 -15.36 -0.90 -0.75
C LEU A 47 -14.60 0.21 -1.50
N LYS A 48 -14.85 1.48 -1.14
CA LYS A 48 -14.13 2.63 -1.71
C LYS A 48 -12.61 2.57 -1.48
N ALA A 49 -12.14 2.01 -0.36
CA ALA A 49 -10.71 1.87 -0.09
C ALA A 49 -10.08 0.83 -1.02
N LEU A 50 -10.78 -0.27 -1.28
CA LEU A 50 -10.37 -1.27 -2.26
C LEU A 50 -10.30 -0.67 -3.68
N GLU A 51 -11.34 0.05 -4.10
CA GLU A 51 -11.39 0.70 -5.42
C GLU A 51 -10.26 1.71 -5.62
N ASN A 52 -10.02 2.61 -4.66
CA ASN A 52 -8.93 3.59 -4.75
C ASN A 52 -7.55 2.91 -4.75
N THR A 53 -7.37 1.83 -4.00
CA THR A 53 -6.12 1.04 -4.02
C THR A 53 -5.90 0.39 -5.38
N TYR A 54 -6.95 -0.18 -5.97
CA TYR A 54 -6.91 -0.73 -7.33
C TYR A 54 -6.52 0.33 -8.35
N TYR A 55 -7.18 1.49 -8.34
CA TYR A 55 -6.86 2.58 -9.28
C TYR A 55 -5.44 3.12 -9.09
N LEU A 56 -4.93 3.15 -7.85
CA LEU A 56 -3.54 3.53 -7.58
C LEU A 56 -2.57 2.59 -8.29
N ILE A 57 -2.75 1.27 -8.10
CA ILE A 57 -1.90 0.25 -8.73
C ILE A 57 -2.04 0.32 -10.26
N TRP A 58 -3.27 0.40 -10.76
CA TRP A 58 -3.55 0.50 -12.19
C TRP A 58 -2.84 1.69 -12.82
N HIS A 59 -2.99 2.90 -12.24
CA HIS A 59 -2.32 4.09 -12.75
C HIS A 59 -0.80 4.00 -12.66
N TYR A 60 -0.26 3.43 -11.58
CA TYR A 60 1.18 3.23 -11.45
C TYR A 60 1.76 2.30 -12.53
N LEU A 61 1.06 1.20 -12.82
CA LEU A 61 1.48 0.25 -13.85
C LEU A 61 1.26 0.80 -15.27
N ALA A 62 0.11 1.41 -15.53
CA ALA A 62 -0.24 1.93 -16.84
C ALA A 62 0.67 3.09 -17.27
N VAL A 63 1.08 3.95 -16.35
CA VAL A 63 2.04 5.03 -16.63
C VAL A 63 3.46 4.47 -16.85
N LYS A 64 3.85 3.41 -16.12
CA LYS A 64 5.15 2.76 -16.33
C LYS A 64 5.23 1.88 -17.58
N GLY A 65 4.12 1.30 -18.03
CA GLY A 65 4.06 0.47 -19.24
C GLY A 65 3.98 1.27 -20.54
N ALA A 66 3.86 2.59 -20.46
CA ALA A 66 3.84 3.50 -21.62
C ALA A 66 5.19 4.21 -21.85
N GLN A 67 6.26 3.74 -21.21
CA GLN A 67 7.64 4.18 -21.44
C GLN A 67 8.44 3.12 -22.18
#